data_AF-A0A7J8KHC8-F1
#
_entry.id   AF-A0A7J8KHC8-F1
#
_cell.length_a   1.000
_cell.length_b   1.000
_cell.length_c   1.000
_cell.angle_alpha   90.00
_cell.angle_beta   90.00
_cell.angle_gamma   90.00
#
_symmetry.space_group_name_H-M   'P 1'
#
loop_
_entity.id
_entity.type
_entity.pdbx_description
1 polymer ?
#
loop_
_entity_poly.entity_id
_entity_poly.type
_entity_poly.pdbx_seq_one_letter_code
_entity_poly.pdbx_strand_id
1 'polypeptide(L)'
;MGDWMTVTDPESKNISQYTSETKMSPSSLYSQQVLCSSIPLSKNVHSFFSAFCTEENIEQSISYLDQELTTFGFPSLYEESKGKETKRELNIVAVLNCMNELLVLQRKNLLAQENVETQNLKLGSDMDHLQNCYAKLKEQLETSRREMIGLQERDRQLQCKNRNLHQLLKNEKDEVQKLQNIIASRATQYNHDMKRKEREYNKLKERLHQLVMNKKDKKIGKKQLAKIEQRE
;
A
#
# COMPACT_ATOMS: atom_id res chain seq x y z
N MET A 1 -31.01 -39.77 -0.35
CA MET A 1 -31.37 -40.52 0.86
C MET A 1 -30.14 -40.60 1.75
N GLY A 2 -30.26 -40.14 3.00
CA GLY A 2 -29.23 -40.23 4.06
C GLY A 2 -28.29 -39.03 4.10
N ASP A 3 -28.68 -37.88 4.64
CA ASP A 3 -28.88 -37.50 6.06
C ASP A 3 -27.62 -36.97 6.76
N TRP A 4 -27.72 -35.66 7.02
CA TRP A 4 -27.06 -34.77 7.95
C TRP A 4 -26.84 -35.39 9.33
N MET A 5 -25.65 -35.20 9.90
CA MET A 5 -25.49 -35.08 11.35
C MET A 5 -24.39 -34.06 11.65
N THR A 6 -24.84 -32.88 12.03
CA THR A 6 -24.10 -31.83 12.71
C THR A 6 -23.88 -32.28 14.15
N VAL A 7 -22.61 -32.35 14.60
CA VAL A 7 -22.30 -32.47 16.02
C VAL A 7 -21.72 -31.14 16.48
N THR A 8 -22.56 -30.41 17.20
CA THR A 8 -22.27 -29.28 18.07
C THR A 8 -21.82 -29.80 19.44
N ASP A 9 -20.74 -29.25 20.00
CA ASP A 9 -20.56 -29.06 21.46
C ASP A 9 -19.36 -28.10 21.76
N PRO A 10 -19.17 -27.59 22.98
CA PRO A 10 -19.75 -26.30 23.38
C PRO A 10 -18.71 -25.28 23.89
N GLU A 11 -19.22 -24.06 24.04
CA GLU A 11 -18.78 -22.94 24.88
C GLU A 11 -17.40 -23.01 25.58
N SER A 12 -16.51 -22.10 25.18
CA SER A 12 -15.69 -21.38 26.17
C SER A 12 -15.66 -19.89 25.81
N LYS A 13 -16.36 -19.13 26.64
CA LYS A 13 -16.35 -17.67 26.72
C LYS A 13 -14.93 -17.21 27.03
N ASN A 14 -14.32 -16.45 26.13
CA ASN A 14 -13.46 -15.34 26.53
C ASN A 14 -13.58 -14.23 25.48
N ILE A 15 -14.36 -13.24 25.90
CA ILE A 15 -14.59 -11.97 25.24
C ILE A 15 -13.25 -11.21 25.29
N SER A 16 -12.59 -11.07 24.14
CA SER A 16 -11.66 -9.97 23.92
C SER A 16 -11.96 -9.37 22.55
N GLN A 17 -12.94 -8.47 22.56
CA GLN A 17 -13.18 -7.51 21.48
C GLN A 17 -11.92 -6.64 21.36
N TYR A 18 -10.97 -7.06 20.52
CA TYR A 18 -9.97 -6.16 19.97
C TYR A 18 -10.48 -5.66 18.62
N THR A 19 -11.43 -4.73 18.70
CA THR A 19 -11.66 -3.76 17.63
C THR A 19 -10.41 -2.90 17.56
N SER A 20 -9.49 -3.21 16.66
CA SER A 20 -8.45 -2.25 16.27
C SER A 20 -9.14 -1.12 15.52
N GLU A 21 -9.61 -0.15 16.31
CA GLU A 21 -9.98 1.18 15.86
C GLU A 21 -8.82 1.70 15.01
N THR A 22 -9.03 1.69 13.69
CA THR A 22 -8.28 2.57 12.82
C THR A 22 -8.68 3.96 13.26
N LYS A 23 -7.79 4.62 14.01
CA LYS A 23 -7.87 6.03 14.38
C LYS A 23 -7.89 6.80 13.05
N MET A 24 -9.07 6.94 12.46
CA MET A 24 -9.29 7.90 11.38
C MET A 24 -9.07 9.25 12.02
N SER A 25 -7.95 9.89 11.69
CA SER A 25 -7.70 11.27 12.03
C SER A 25 -8.92 12.11 11.63
N PRO A 26 -9.45 12.99 12.49
CA PRO A 26 -10.48 13.92 12.09
C PRO A 26 -9.82 15.02 11.26
N SER A 27 -9.50 14.71 10.00
CA SER A 27 -9.01 15.70 9.04
C SER A 27 -10.14 16.42 8.30
N SER A 28 -11.36 16.45 8.87
CA SER A 28 -12.50 17.20 8.31
C SER A 28 -12.65 18.62 8.86
N LEU A 29 -11.69 19.13 9.63
CA LEU A 29 -11.73 20.51 10.16
C LEU A 29 -10.92 21.52 9.33
N TYR A 30 -10.40 21.15 8.16
CA TYR A 30 -9.62 22.07 7.31
C TYR A 30 -10.28 22.37 5.95
N SER A 31 -11.62 22.31 5.89
CA SER A 31 -12.38 22.75 4.69
C SER A 31 -13.39 23.86 4.97
N GLN A 32 -13.34 24.50 6.14
CA GLN A 32 -14.17 25.67 6.47
C GLN A 32 -13.31 26.76 7.11
N GLN A 33 -12.28 27.24 6.41
CA GLN A 33 -11.64 28.52 6.74
C GLN A 33 -10.68 29.00 5.65
N VAL A 34 -11.05 28.82 4.38
CA VAL A 34 -10.71 29.90 3.46
C VAL A 34 -11.80 30.93 3.69
N LEU A 35 -11.57 31.78 4.69
CA LEU A 35 -12.13 33.11 4.68
C LEU A 35 -11.63 33.72 3.37
N CYS A 36 -12.32 33.45 2.27
CA CYS A 36 -12.61 34.54 1.36
C CYS A 36 -13.34 35.55 2.24
N SER A 37 -12.57 36.43 2.91
CA SER A 37 -12.96 37.81 2.99
C SER A 37 -13.06 38.26 1.53
N SER A 38 -14.17 37.88 0.91
CA SER A 38 -14.86 38.75 0.00
C SER A 38 -15.03 40.01 0.84
N ILE A 39 -14.05 40.91 0.71
CA ILE A 39 -14.30 42.33 0.93
C ILE A 39 -15.65 42.51 0.26
N PRO A 40 -16.70 42.94 1.00
CA PRO A 40 -17.98 43.15 0.38
C PRO A 40 -17.68 44.09 -0.77
N LEU A 41 -17.75 43.56 -2.00
CA LEU A 41 -17.78 44.37 -3.19
C LEU A 41 -19.05 45.14 -2.94
N SER A 42 -18.86 46.37 -2.44
CA SER A 42 -19.95 47.28 -2.16
C SER A 42 -20.68 47.35 -3.48
N LYS A 43 -21.80 46.63 -3.56
CA LYS A 43 -22.86 46.90 -4.49
C LYS A 43 -23.29 48.29 -4.07
N ASN A 44 -22.58 49.29 -4.57
CA ASN A 44 -22.94 50.69 -4.45
C ASN A 44 -24.14 50.84 -5.39
N VAL A 45 -25.26 50.27 -4.94
CA VAL A 45 -26.56 50.79 -5.25
C VAL A 45 -26.53 52.15 -4.58
N HIS A 46 -26.09 53.12 -5.38
CA HIS A 46 -26.07 54.53 -5.06
C HIS A 46 -27.18 54.88 -4.07
N SER A 47 -26.79 55.42 -2.92
CA SER A 47 -27.65 56.25 -2.09
C SER A 47 -28.12 57.42 -2.95
N PHE A 48 -29.22 57.21 -3.69
CA PHE A 48 -29.67 58.12 -4.75
C PHE A 48 -30.38 59.39 -4.23
N PHE A 49 -30.41 59.64 -2.91
CA PHE A 49 -31.28 60.69 -2.35
C PHE A 49 -30.71 61.55 -1.21
N SER A 50 -29.40 61.59 -0.99
CA SER A 50 -28.80 62.65 -0.16
C SER A 50 -27.61 63.26 -0.89
N ALA A 51 -27.73 64.53 -1.30
CA ALA A 51 -26.61 65.26 -1.88
C ALA A 51 -25.49 65.40 -0.84
N PHE A 52 -24.27 65.02 -1.21
CA PHE A 52 -23.08 65.17 -0.35
C PHE A 52 -22.81 66.65 -0.01
N CYS A 53 -22.98 67.54 -0.99
CA CYS A 53 -22.76 68.98 -0.88
C CYS A 53 -24.08 69.75 -1.09
N THR A 54 -24.32 70.74 -0.23
CA THR A 54 -25.47 71.68 -0.22
C THR A 54 -24.94 73.09 0.05
N GLU A 55 -25.74 74.13 -0.19
CA GLU A 55 -25.30 75.53 -0.02
C GLU A 55 -24.84 75.84 1.42
N GLU A 56 -25.42 75.16 2.41
CA GLU A 56 -25.12 75.37 3.83
C GLU A 56 -23.82 74.70 4.30
N ASN A 57 -23.32 73.69 3.56
CA ASN A 57 -22.18 72.87 3.98
C ASN A 57 -21.00 72.90 3.00
N ILE A 58 -21.01 73.83 2.04
CA ILE A 58 -20.05 73.87 0.92
C ILE A 58 -18.60 73.99 1.40
N GLU A 59 -18.33 74.85 2.37
CA GLU A 59 -16.97 75.08 2.91
C GLU A 59 -16.43 73.85 3.66
N GLN A 60 -17.29 73.20 4.45
CA GLN A 60 -16.93 71.96 5.14
C GLN A 60 -16.73 70.81 4.14
N SER A 61 -17.56 70.74 3.10
CA SER A 61 -17.47 69.70 2.06
C SER A 61 -16.19 69.81 1.24
N ILE A 62 -15.81 71.04 0.86
CA ILE A 62 -14.55 71.31 0.15
C ILE A 62 -13.37 70.97 1.05
N SER A 63 -13.39 71.39 2.32
CA SER A 63 -12.30 71.08 3.28
C SER A 63 -12.12 69.57 3.48
N TYR A 64 -13.23 68.83 3.56
CA TYR A 64 -13.21 67.37 3.65
C TYR A 64 -12.64 66.72 2.37
N LEU A 65 -13.11 67.15 1.20
CA LEU A 65 -12.59 66.64 -0.07
C LEU A 65 -11.10 66.92 -0.23
N ASP A 66 -10.66 68.14 0.06
CA ASP A 66 -9.25 68.52 0.04
C ASP A 66 -8.41 67.62 0.96
N GLN A 67 -8.89 67.36 2.18
CA GLN A 67 -8.22 66.46 3.13
C GLN A 67 -8.14 65.01 2.62
N GLU A 68 -9.24 64.44 2.12
CA GLU A 68 -9.27 63.08 1.58
C GLU A 68 -8.35 62.97 0.35
N LEU A 69 -8.46 63.91 -0.58
CA LEU A 69 -7.65 63.92 -1.80
C LEU A 69 -6.16 64.05 -1.47
N THR A 70 -5.80 64.91 -0.53
CA THR A 70 -4.41 65.02 -0.06
C THR A 70 -3.95 63.72 0.62
N THR A 71 -4.84 63.02 1.34
CA THR A 71 -4.55 61.70 1.92
C THR A 71 -4.30 60.65 0.83
N PHE A 72 -5.02 60.72 -0.29
CA PHE A 72 -4.76 59.91 -1.49
C PHE A 72 -3.53 60.37 -2.29
N GLY A 73 -2.83 61.42 -1.85
CA GLY A 73 -1.61 61.94 -2.46
C GLY A 73 -1.82 62.97 -3.57
N PHE A 74 -3.03 63.51 -3.71
CA PHE A 74 -3.32 64.59 -4.67
C PHE A 74 -2.89 65.97 -4.12
N PRO A 75 -2.61 66.94 -4.99
CA PRO A 75 -2.38 68.33 -4.59
C PRO A 75 -3.61 68.97 -3.95
N SER A 76 -3.40 69.92 -3.04
CA SER A 76 -4.50 70.67 -2.41
C SER A 76 -5.30 71.48 -3.44
N LEU A 77 -6.60 71.58 -3.20
CA LEU A 77 -7.57 72.34 -3.99
C LEU A 77 -7.50 73.85 -3.71
N TYR A 78 -6.80 74.26 -2.65
CA TYR A 78 -6.64 75.66 -2.27
C TYR A 78 -5.37 76.28 -2.85
N GLU A 79 -5.44 77.56 -3.20
CA GLU A 79 -4.28 78.32 -3.65
C GLU A 79 -3.48 78.88 -2.46
N GLU A 80 -2.15 78.65 -2.47
CA GLU A 80 -1.26 79.06 -1.39
C GLU A 80 -0.83 80.53 -1.59
N SER A 81 -1.64 81.48 -1.10
CA SER A 81 -1.33 82.91 -1.22
C SER A 81 -0.16 83.31 -0.29
N LYS A 82 0.88 83.96 -0.83
CA LYS A 82 2.07 84.43 -0.08
C LYS A 82 1.86 85.78 0.62
N GLY A 83 0.68 86.06 1.15
CA GLY A 83 0.33 87.32 1.80
C GLY A 83 -0.29 87.14 3.18
N LYS A 84 0.17 87.93 4.16
CA LYS A 84 -0.46 88.04 5.49
C LYS A 84 -1.90 88.53 5.29
N GLU A 85 -2.85 87.69 5.68
CA GLU A 85 -4.31 87.89 5.63
C GLU A 85 -4.95 87.81 4.23
N THR A 86 -5.15 86.59 3.72
CA THR A 86 -6.14 86.38 2.66
C THR A 86 -6.82 85.03 2.82
N LYS A 87 -8.14 85.05 2.66
CA LYS A 87 -9.04 83.89 2.61
C LYS A 87 -8.42 82.80 1.71
N ARG A 88 -8.43 81.52 2.11
CA ARG A 88 -8.02 80.42 1.22
C ARG A 88 -9.02 80.36 0.08
N GLU A 89 -8.62 80.78 -1.12
CA GLU A 89 -9.47 80.73 -2.29
C GLU A 89 -9.32 79.39 -2.99
N LEU A 90 -10.46 78.84 -3.43
CA LEU A 90 -10.52 77.58 -4.16
C LEU A 90 -9.96 77.81 -5.57
N ASN A 91 -8.99 76.99 -5.96
CA ASN A 91 -8.45 77.02 -7.30
C ASN A 91 -9.24 76.06 -8.21
N ILE A 92 -10.07 76.61 -9.09
CA ILE A 92 -10.91 75.83 -10.03
C ILE A 92 -10.06 74.94 -10.94
N VAL A 93 -8.88 75.40 -11.35
CA VAL A 93 -7.95 74.61 -12.19
C VAL A 93 -7.42 73.41 -11.40
N ALA A 94 -7.07 73.59 -10.13
CA ALA A 94 -6.66 72.50 -9.25
C ALA A 94 -7.78 71.47 -9.09
N VAL A 95 -9.02 71.91 -8.90
CA VAL A 95 -10.21 71.03 -8.83
C VAL A 95 -10.40 70.23 -10.11
N LEU A 96 -10.37 70.87 -11.28
CA LEU A 96 -10.57 70.18 -12.56
C LEU A 96 -9.46 69.18 -12.86
N ASN A 97 -8.21 69.54 -12.58
CA ASN A 97 -7.08 68.63 -12.73
C ASN A 97 -7.19 67.44 -11.77
N CYS A 98 -7.51 67.69 -10.50
CA CYS A 98 -7.72 66.64 -9.51
C CYS A 98 -8.86 65.68 -9.94
N MET A 99 -9.99 66.21 -10.40
CA MET A 99 -11.08 65.39 -10.93
C MET A 99 -10.64 64.53 -12.13
N ASN A 100 -9.85 65.09 -13.04
CA ASN A 100 -9.32 64.31 -14.17
C ASN A 100 -8.36 63.21 -13.69
N GLU A 101 -7.46 63.51 -12.75
CA GLU A 101 -6.55 62.52 -12.19
C GLU A 101 -7.29 61.41 -11.43
N LEU A 102 -8.36 61.74 -10.70
CA LEU A 102 -9.25 60.75 -10.07
C LEU A 102 -9.92 59.84 -11.09
N LEU A 103 -10.42 60.40 -12.21
CA LEU A 103 -11.02 59.60 -13.28
C LEU A 103 -9.98 58.67 -13.93
N VAL A 104 -8.77 59.15 -14.15
CA VAL A 104 -7.66 58.34 -14.68
C VAL A 104 -7.28 57.24 -13.68
N LEU A 105 -7.18 57.57 -12.39
CA LEU A 105 -6.88 56.62 -11.33
C LEU A 105 -7.97 55.54 -11.22
N GLN A 106 -9.24 55.93 -11.27
CA GLN A 106 -10.37 55.01 -11.23
C GLN A 106 -10.33 54.03 -12.41
N ARG A 107 -10.04 54.51 -13.62
CA ARG A 107 -9.88 53.63 -14.80
C ARG A 107 -8.71 52.66 -14.63
N LYS A 108 -7.57 53.13 -14.10
CA LYS A 108 -6.42 52.27 -13.81
C LYS A 108 -6.74 51.22 -12.75
N ASN A 109 -7.45 51.59 -11.69
CA ASN A 109 -7.87 50.68 -10.63
C ASN A 109 -8.83 49.61 -11.15
N LEU A 110 -9.79 49.97 -12.00
CA LEU A 110 -10.70 49.00 -12.63
C LEU A 110 -9.94 47.99 -13.49
N LEU A 111 -8.99 48.43 -14.30
CA LEU A 111 -8.14 47.53 -15.10
C LEU A 111 -7.26 46.63 -14.23
N ALA A 112 -6.68 47.17 -13.16
CA ALA A 112 -5.90 46.39 -12.21
C ALA A 112 -6.76 45.34 -11.51
N GLN A 113 -7.98 45.70 -11.13
CA GLN A 113 -8.96 44.80 -10.53
C GLN A 113 -9.33 43.66 -11.48
N GLU A 114 -9.67 43.96 -12.74
CA GLU A 114 -10.01 42.95 -13.77
C GLU A 114 -8.86 41.95 -13.98
N ASN A 115 -7.61 42.44 -14.02
CA ASN A 115 -6.43 41.60 -14.14
C ASN A 115 -6.28 40.64 -12.94
N VAL A 116 -6.48 41.14 -11.71
CA VAL A 116 -6.42 40.33 -10.49
C VAL A 116 -7.55 39.30 -10.46
N GLU A 117 -8.77 39.68 -10.86
CA GLU A 117 -9.91 38.75 -10.97
C GLU A 117 -9.63 37.63 -11.97
N THR A 118 -9.10 37.97 -13.15
CA THR A 118 -8.69 36.99 -14.17
C THR A 118 -7.60 36.06 -13.65
N GLN A 119 -6.60 36.60 -12.95
CA GLN A 119 -5.53 35.80 -12.35
C GLN A 119 -6.07 34.87 -11.26
N ASN A 120 -7.00 35.34 -10.43
CA ASN A 120 -7.64 34.52 -9.40
C ASN A 120 -8.44 33.37 -9.99
N LEU A 121 -9.19 33.60 -11.08
CA LEU A 121 -9.90 32.53 -11.79
C LEU A 121 -8.94 31.47 -12.32
N LYS A 122 -7.81 31.90 -12.91
CA LYS A 122 -6.77 30.99 -13.39
C LYS A 122 -6.15 30.17 -12.26
N LEU A 123 -5.76 30.82 -11.17
CA LEU A 123 -5.20 30.13 -9.99
C LEU A 123 -6.20 29.17 -9.35
N GLY A 124 -7.49 29.52 -9.34
CA GLY A 124 -8.56 28.63 -8.89
C GLY A 124 -8.62 27.35 -9.74
N SER A 125 -8.62 27.49 -11.06
CA SER A 125 -8.59 26.35 -11.98
C SER A 125 -7.33 25.49 -11.82
N ASP A 126 -6.16 26.10 -11.65
CA ASP A 126 -4.90 25.38 -11.43
C ASP A 126 -4.92 24.60 -10.10
N MET A 127 -5.49 25.20 -9.05
CA MET A 127 -5.67 24.56 -7.75
C MET A 127 -6.60 23.35 -7.83
N ASP A 128 -7.76 23.51 -8.49
CA ASP A 128 -8.71 22.42 -8.70
C ASP A 128 -8.09 21.28 -9.50
N HIS A 129 -7.32 21.60 -10.54
CA HIS A 129 -6.60 20.60 -11.31
C HIS A 129 -5.59 19.84 -10.46
N LEU A 130 -4.78 20.55 -9.66
CA LEU A 130 -3.78 19.95 -8.78
C LEU A 130 -4.43 19.07 -7.71
N GLN A 131 -5.54 19.52 -7.11
CA GLN A 131 -6.30 18.75 -6.13
C GLN A 131 -6.85 17.45 -6.73
N ASN A 132 -7.38 17.50 -7.96
CA ASN A 132 -7.85 16.32 -8.67
C ASN A 132 -6.71 15.33 -8.99
N CYS A 133 -5.56 15.84 -9.44
CA CYS A 133 -4.37 15.02 -9.68
C CYS A 133 -3.87 14.37 -8.39
N TYR A 134 -3.82 15.13 -7.29
CA TYR A 134 -3.45 14.62 -5.98
C TYR A 134 -4.40 13.52 -5.51
N ALA A 135 -5.71 13.70 -5.65
CA ALA A 135 -6.70 12.69 -5.28
C ALA A 135 -6.51 11.37 -6.06
N LYS A 136 -6.29 11.44 -7.37
CA LYS A 136 -6.02 10.27 -8.23
C LYS A 136 -4.73 9.55 -7.83
N LEU A 137 -3.65 10.30 -7.59
CA LEU A 137 -2.37 9.72 -7.16
C LEU A 137 -2.50 9.04 -5.80
N LYS A 138 -3.25 9.64 -4.88
CA LYS A 138 -3.54 9.04 -3.56
C LYS A 138 -4.31 7.73 -3.70
N GLU A 139 -5.32 7.67 -4.56
CA GLU A 139 -6.08 6.43 -4.81
C GLU A 139 -5.21 5.33 -5.44
N GLN A 140 -4.34 5.69 -6.39
CA GLN A 140 -3.40 4.75 -7.00
C GLN A 140 -2.40 4.21 -5.96
N LEU A 141 -1.91 5.06 -5.07
CA LEU A 141 -1.01 4.65 -3.98
C LEU A 141 -1.70 3.64 -3.05
N GLU A 142 -2.92 3.92 -2.61
CA GLU A 142 -3.67 3.01 -1.74
C GLU A 142 -4.03 1.69 -2.44
N THR A 143 -4.28 1.73 -3.74
CA THR A 143 -4.52 0.52 -4.55
C THR A 143 -3.26 -0.32 -4.65
N SER A 144 -2.14 0.28 -5.03
CA SER A 144 -0.83 -0.39 -5.08
C SER A 144 -0.42 -0.96 -3.72
N ARG A 145 -0.68 -0.22 -2.63
CA ARG A 145 -0.43 -0.69 -1.26
C ARG A 145 -1.23 -1.94 -0.93
N ARG A 146 -2.52 -1.99 -1.27
CA ARG A 146 -3.37 -3.18 -1.09
C ARG A 146 -2.88 -4.37 -1.92
N GLU A 147 -2.51 -4.14 -3.17
CA GLU A 147 -1.97 -5.18 -4.04
C GLU A 147 -0.65 -5.75 -3.51
N MET A 148 0.24 -4.88 -3.03
CA MET A 148 1.52 -5.27 -2.42
C MET A 148 1.29 -6.18 -1.21
N ILE A 149 0.36 -5.82 -0.32
CA ILE A 149 0.01 -6.66 0.85
C ILE A 149 -0.52 -8.03 0.38
N GLY A 150 -1.39 -8.04 -0.64
CA GLY A 150 -1.91 -9.29 -1.21
C GLY A 150 -0.83 -10.16 -1.85
N LEU A 151 0.17 -9.55 -2.51
CA LEU A 151 1.34 -10.23 -3.05
C LEU A 151 2.22 -10.81 -1.94
N GLN A 152 2.48 -10.04 -0.88
CA GLN A 152 3.28 -10.48 0.27
C GLN A 152 2.66 -11.68 0.99
N GLU A 153 1.35 -11.69 1.20
CA GLU A 153 0.68 -12.83 1.83
C GLU A 153 0.71 -14.08 0.94
N ARG A 154 0.53 -13.93 -0.38
CA ARG A 154 0.71 -15.05 -1.30
C ARG A 154 2.13 -15.60 -1.29
N ASP A 155 3.14 -14.73 -1.26
CA ASP A 155 4.54 -15.16 -1.15
C ASP A 155 4.78 -15.93 0.16
N ARG A 156 4.29 -15.42 1.29
CA ARG A 156 4.37 -16.10 2.59
C ARG A 156 3.74 -17.50 2.54
N GLN A 157 2.57 -17.64 1.94
CA GLN A 157 1.89 -18.93 1.79
C GLN A 157 2.69 -19.90 0.92
N LEU A 158 3.23 -19.43 -0.21
CA LEU A 158 4.07 -20.24 -1.08
C LEU A 158 5.36 -20.67 -0.39
N GLN A 159 6.01 -19.78 0.37
CA GLN A 159 7.17 -20.12 1.20
C GLN A 159 6.84 -21.21 2.23
N CYS A 160 5.71 -21.10 2.93
CA CYS A 160 5.26 -22.15 3.87
C CYS A 160 5.04 -23.49 3.16
N LYS A 161 4.34 -23.51 2.02
CA LYS A 161 4.14 -24.72 1.22
C LYS A 161 5.46 -25.33 0.76
N ASN A 162 6.39 -24.48 0.31
CA ASN A 162 7.69 -24.90 -0.17
C ASN A 162 8.53 -25.53 0.95
N ARG A 163 8.53 -24.94 2.16
CA ARG A 163 9.18 -25.52 3.34
C ARG A 163 8.58 -26.88 3.71
N ASN A 164 7.25 -27.01 3.68
CA ASN A 164 6.58 -28.28 3.98
C ASN A 164 6.95 -29.37 2.96
N LEU A 165 6.95 -29.04 1.66
CA LEU A 165 7.35 -29.97 0.60
C LEU A 165 8.81 -30.40 0.74
N HIS A 166 9.71 -29.46 1.08
CA HIS A 166 11.10 -29.80 1.36
C HIS A 166 11.25 -30.78 2.52
N GLN A 167 10.46 -30.59 3.59
CA GLN A 167 10.49 -31.51 4.73
C GLN A 167 9.96 -32.89 4.36
N LEU A 168 8.85 -32.97 3.61
CA LEU A 168 8.32 -34.25 3.11
C LEU A 168 9.33 -34.96 2.22
N LEU A 169 9.95 -34.24 1.27
CA LEU A 169 10.96 -34.81 0.39
C LEU A 169 12.17 -35.35 1.18
N LYS A 170 12.59 -34.64 2.24
CA LYS A 170 13.66 -35.10 3.11
C LYS A 170 13.27 -36.40 3.81
N ASN A 171 12.07 -36.45 4.39
CA ASN A 171 11.58 -37.64 5.08
C ASN A 171 11.50 -38.86 4.14
N GLU A 172 10.99 -38.67 2.92
CA GLU A 172 10.94 -39.74 1.90
C GLU A 172 12.34 -40.22 1.50
N LYS A 173 13.31 -39.32 1.36
CA LYS A 173 14.71 -39.70 1.10
C LYS A 173 15.29 -40.53 2.25
N ASP A 174 15.03 -40.14 3.48
CA ASP A 174 15.50 -40.85 4.66
C ASP A 174 14.87 -42.26 4.76
N GLU A 175 13.58 -42.41 4.46
CA GLU A 175 12.91 -43.72 4.46
C GLU A 175 13.40 -44.60 3.30
N VAL A 176 13.60 -44.05 2.10
CA VAL A 176 14.22 -44.78 0.98
C VAL A 176 15.61 -45.30 1.37
N GLN A 177 16.44 -44.47 1.99
CA GLN A 177 17.77 -44.87 2.44
C GLN A 177 17.71 -45.99 3.48
N LYS A 178 16.77 -45.90 4.42
CA LYS A 178 16.55 -46.94 5.45
C LYS A 178 16.11 -48.26 4.81
N LEU A 179 15.17 -48.24 3.86
CA LEU A 179 14.72 -49.43 3.15
C LEU A 179 15.85 -50.05 2.31
N GLN A 180 16.66 -49.23 1.65
CA GLN A 180 17.86 -49.71 0.93
C GLN A 180 18.83 -50.44 1.87
N ASN A 181 19.08 -49.90 3.06
CA ASN A 181 19.94 -50.54 4.06
C ASN A 181 19.37 -51.89 4.52
N ILE A 182 18.05 -51.98 4.73
CA ILE A 182 17.37 -53.25 5.09
C ILE A 182 17.51 -54.27 3.96
N ILE A 183 17.30 -53.86 2.69
CA ILE A 183 17.43 -54.74 1.52
C ILE A 183 18.87 -55.26 1.41
N ALA A 184 19.87 -54.40 1.54
CA ALA A 184 21.28 -54.78 1.46
C ALA A 184 21.66 -55.77 2.58
N SER A 185 21.20 -55.51 3.81
CA SER A 185 21.39 -56.41 4.95
C SER A 185 20.74 -57.78 4.71
N ARG A 186 19.49 -57.81 4.26
CA ARG A 186 18.76 -59.05 3.91
C ARG A 186 19.45 -59.84 2.80
N ALA A 187 19.92 -59.17 1.74
CA ALA A 187 20.64 -59.82 0.66
C ALA A 187 21.93 -60.50 1.17
N THR A 188 22.66 -59.83 2.07
CA THR A 188 23.86 -60.37 2.71
C THR A 188 23.53 -61.59 3.57
N GLN A 189 22.47 -61.51 4.38
CA GLN A 189 22.00 -62.61 5.23
C GLN A 189 21.57 -63.82 4.39
N TYR A 190 20.77 -63.59 3.35
CA TYR A 190 20.32 -64.64 2.44
C TYR A 190 21.51 -65.34 1.75
N ASN A 191 22.50 -64.58 1.29
CA ASN A 191 23.71 -65.13 0.69
C ASN A 191 24.50 -66.00 1.68
N HIS A 192 24.59 -65.57 2.95
CA HIS A 192 25.24 -66.36 4.00
C HIS A 192 24.49 -67.68 4.25
N ASP A 193 23.16 -67.62 4.40
CA ASP A 193 22.32 -68.79 4.67
C ASP A 193 22.30 -69.77 3.49
N MET A 194 22.27 -69.25 2.25
CA MET A 194 22.38 -70.05 1.04
C MET A 194 23.71 -70.82 1.00
N LYS A 195 24.84 -70.13 1.23
CA LYS A 195 26.17 -70.77 1.31
C LYS A 195 26.25 -71.80 2.45
N ARG A 196 25.53 -71.60 3.56
CA ARG A 196 25.44 -72.59 4.64
C ARG A 196 24.68 -73.83 4.19
N LYS A 197 23.50 -73.66 3.60
CA LYS A 197 22.69 -74.78 3.09
C LYS A 197 23.41 -75.55 1.99
N GLU A 198 24.10 -74.85 1.09
CA GLU A 198 24.91 -75.48 0.03
C GLU A 198 26.02 -76.37 0.61
N ARG A 199 26.70 -75.91 1.66
CA ARG A 199 27.70 -76.72 2.38
C ARG A 199 27.07 -77.94 3.06
N GLU A 200 25.91 -77.80 3.69
CA GLU A 200 25.19 -78.92 4.33
C GLU A 200 24.72 -79.95 3.30
N TYR A 201 24.19 -79.49 2.17
CA TYR A 201 23.79 -80.32 1.03
C TYR A 201 24.97 -81.11 0.47
N ASN A 202 26.12 -80.45 0.26
CA ASN A 202 27.33 -81.11 -0.24
C ASN A 202 27.82 -82.20 0.74
N LYS A 203 27.83 -81.93 2.06
CA LYS A 203 28.15 -82.95 3.07
C LYS A 203 27.20 -84.15 3.02
N LEU A 204 25.89 -83.91 2.88
CA LEU A 204 24.90 -84.99 2.78
C LEU A 204 25.08 -85.80 1.49
N LYS A 205 25.33 -85.11 0.38
CA LYS A 205 25.62 -85.71 -0.93
C LYS A 205 26.86 -86.62 -0.86
N GLU A 206 27.94 -86.17 -0.22
CA GLU A 206 29.15 -86.98 -0.01
C GLU A 206 28.88 -88.23 0.84
N ARG A 207 28.17 -88.09 1.96
CA ARG A 207 27.77 -89.24 2.81
C ARG A 207 26.94 -90.26 2.04
N LEU A 208 26.01 -89.80 1.21
CA LEU A 208 25.21 -90.68 0.35
C LEU A 208 26.09 -91.43 -0.65
N HIS A 209 27.02 -90.75 -1.32
CA HIS A 209 27.96 -91.39 -2.24
C HIS A 209 28.78 -92.48 -1.53
N GLN A 210 29.33 -92.19 -0.34
CA GLN A 210 30.06 -93.16 0.47
C GLN A 210 29.20 -94.38 0.84
N LEU A 211 27.96 -94.18 1.28
CA LEU A 211 27.04 -95.27 1.59
C LEU A 211 26.74 -96.16 0.38
N VAL A 212 26.60 -95.56 -0.80
CA VAL A 212 26.36 -96.30 -2.05
C VAL A 212 27.60 -97.10 -2.45
N MET A 213 28.81 -96.52 -2.36
CA MET A 213 30.05 -97.25 -2.66
C MET A 213 30.27 -98.41 -1.68
N ASN A 214 30.17 -98.16 -0.37
CA ASN A 214 30.30 -99.21 0.65
C ASN A 214 29.31 -100.36 0.46
N LYS A 215 28.07 -100.08 0.01
CA LYS A 215 27.09 -101.13 -0.32
C LYS A 215 27.52 -101.95 -1.55
N LYS A 216 28.07 -101.31 -2.58
CA LYS A 216 28.60 -102.01 -3.76
C LYS A 216 29.78 -102.89 -3.39
N ASP A 217 30.74 -102.37 -2.62
CA ASP A 217 31.95 -103.10 -2.23
C ASP A 217 31.61 -104.30 -1.34
N LYS A 218 30.71 -104.13 -0.35
CA LYS A 218 30.19 -105.27 0.44
C LYS A 218 29.50 -106.33 -0.42
N LYS A 219 28.76 -105.91 -1.46
CA LYS A 219 28.10 -106.85 -2.38
C LYS A 219 29.11 -107.60 -3.25
N ILE A 220 30.20 -106.94 -3.67
CA ILE A 220 31.30 -107.57 -4.41
C ILE A 220 32.06 -108.52 -3.50
N GLY A 221 32.40 -108.12 -2.27
CA GLY A 221 33.05 -108.97 -1.28
C GLY A 221 32.25 -110.22 -0.95
N LYS A 222 30.94 -110.10 -0.69
CA LYS A 222 30.05 -111.27 -0.50
C LYS A 222 30.03 -112.21 -1.72
N LYS A 223 30.02 -111.66 -2.93
CA LYS A 223 30.09 -112.47 -4.17
C LYS A 223 31.44 -113.16 -4.34
N GLN A 224 32.53 -112.54 -3.91
CA GLN A 224 33.87 -113.16 -3.97
C GLN A 224 34.02 -114.25 -2.91
N LEU A 225 33.55 -114.02 -1.67
CA LEU A 225 33.52 -115.04 -0.62
C LEU A 225 32.69 -116.27 -1.04
N ALA A 226 31.49 -116.07 -1.56
CA ALA A 226 30.65 -117.16 -2.08
C ALA A 226 31.31 -117.94 -3.23
N LYS A 227 32.24 -117.33 -3.98
CA LYS A 227 33.01 -118.02 -5.04
C LYS A 227 34.21 -118.80 -4.49
N ILE A 228 34.78 -118.37 -3.38
CA ILE A 228 35.90 -119.07 -2.72
C ILE A 228 35.36 -120.28 -1.96
N GLU A 229 34.22 -120.15 -1.29
CA GLU A 229 33.55 -121.24 -0.55
C GLU A 229 32.99 -122.35 -1.48
N GLN A 230 32.88 -122.08 -2.79
CA GLN A 230 32.56 -123.09 -3.81
C GLN A 230 33.80 -123.77 -4.45
N ARG A 231 35.01 -123.38 -4.03
CA ARG A 231 36.28 -123.90 -4.54
C ARG A 231 37.07 -124.73 -3.51
N GLU A 232 36.58 -124.85 -2.28
CA GLU A 232 37.03 -125.83 -1.27
C GLU A 232 36.07 -127.03 -1.27
#